data_AF-A0A261GJQ2-F1
#
_entry.id   AF-A0A261GJQ2-F1
#
_cell.length_a   1.000
_cell.length_b   1.000
_cell.length_c   1.000
_cell.angle_alpha   90.00
_cell.angle_beta   90.00
_cell.angle_gamma   90.00
#
_symmetry.space_group_name_H-M   'P 1'
#
loop_
_entity.id
_entity.type
_entity.pdbx_description
1 polymer ?
#
loop_
_entity_poly.entity_id
_entity_poly.type
_entity_poly.pdbx_seq_one_letter_code
_entity_poly.pdbx_strand_id
1 'polypeptide(L)'
;MPTTFNKIHRLKNLWTWETFIEQYGVGPDIKTLKTAYRYPHHKPSRHTVALVDKLHDREFPGPFPAEVDGLMDIYESFIRSDKKKDYGSEIQKLESYISFEIERGRSQLPLRDARFYWLLGDICFDRIPAYRNVDELDRLKARAIAHYQQALAIIECETELSELVKYKARQNILACHLNAAKRKGSWVEDKETLDYFEQSDFLGKTKEVLSLEPFNWNIARNGLRFASMLHDQLNVRYFYNQLINVSKLFQNLDYEPYETPALSRSSDFQWAIENVLMPSTPGN
;
A
#
# COMPACT_ATOMS: atom_id res chain seq x y z
N MET A 1 -4.60 -0.82 2.62
CA MET A 1 -5.71 0.17 2.72
C MET A 1 -5.19 1.51 3.25
N PRO A 2 -5.79 2.67 2.88
CA PRO A 2 -5.47 3.95 3.51
C PRO A 2 -5.77 3.89 5.00
N THR A 3 -4.90 4.47 5.84
CA THR A 3 -5.17 4.57 7.29
C THR A 3 -6.35 5.51 7.56
N THR A 4 -7.01 5.36 8.70
CA THR A 4 -8.06 6.28 9.13
C THR A 4 -7.55 7.73 9.15
N PHE A 5 -6.29 7.96 9.53
CA PHE A 5 -5.62 9.26 9.41
C PHE A 5 -5.73 9.83 7.97
N ASN A 6 -5.30 9.07 6.96
CA ASN A 6 -5.35 9.50 5.56
C ASN A 6 -6.80 9.74 5.08
N LYS A 7 -7.73 8.88 5.48
CA LYS A 7 -9.16 9.02 5.12
C LYS A 7 -9.76 10.30 5.70
N ILE A 8 -9.47 10.61 6.96
CA ILE A 8 -9.92 11.87 7.60
C ILE A 8 -9.34 13.08 6.86
N HIS A 9 -8.07 13.04 6.44
CA HIS A 9 -7.48 14.13 5.64
C HIS A 9 -8.20 14.36 4.32
N ARG A 10 -8.48 13.30 3.56
CA ARG A 10 -9.25 13.39 2.31
C ARG A 10 -10.65 13.97 2.53
N LEU A 11 -11.40 13.44 3.49
CA LEU A 11 -12.75 13.93 3.81
C LEU A 11 -12.72 15.39 4.29
N LYS A 12 -11.71 15.76 5.07
CA LYS A 12 -11.54 17.13 5.57
C LYS A 12 -11.17 18.14 4.47
N ASN A 13 -10.69 17.69 3.31
CA ASN A 13 -10.51 18.55 2.14
C ASN A 13 -11.83 18.87 1.44
N LEU A 14 -12.87 18.05 1.63
CA LEU A 14 -14.21 18.30 1.09
C LEU A 14 -15.04 19.21 2.00
N TRP A 15 -14.85 19.10 3.32
CA TRP A 15 -15.76 19.70 4.30
C TRP A 15 -15.06 20.52 5.39
N THR A 16 -15.77 21.47 5.98
CA THR A 16 -15.39 22.06 7.27
C THR A 16 -15.53 21.01 8.39
N TRP A 17 -15.07 21.32 9.61
CA TRP A 17 -15.24 20.36 10.72
C TRP A 17 -16.72 20.20 11.08
N GLU A 18 -17.47 21.28 10.99
CA GLU A 18 -18.89 21.38 11.26
C GLU A 18 -19.67 20.56 10.21
N THR A 19 -19.39 20.76 8.92
CA THR A 19 -20.04 19.97 7.87
C THR A 19 -19.61 18.51 7.88
N PHE A 20 -18.39 18.19 8.33
CA PHE A 20 -17.95 16.81 8.49
C PHE A 20 -18.80 16.09 9.55
N ILE A 21 -19.02 16.69 10.73
CA ILE A 21 -19.87 16.07 11.75
C ILE A 21 -21.33 15.93 11.29
N GLU A 22 -21.84 16.84 10.45
CA GLU A 22 -23.18 16.73 9.88
C GLU A 22 -23.35 15.54 8.93
N GLN A 23 -22.25 14.99 8.38
CA GLN A 23 -22.31 13.80 7.52
C GLN A 23 -22.71 12.53 8.27
N TYR A 24 -22.72 12.57 9.60
CA TYR A 24 -23.05 11.44 10.45
C TYR A 24 -23.85 11.89 11.67
N GLY A 25 -25.06 11.33 11.87
CA GLY A 25 -25.89 11.74 13.00
C GLY A 25 -25.28 11.42 14.38
N VAL A 26 -24.71 10.22 14.53
CA VAL A 26 -24.05 9.75 15.76
C VAL A 26 -22.63 9.30 15.42
N GLY A 27 -21.63 9.86 16.11
CA GLY A 27 -20.23 9.59 15.82
C GLY A 27 -19.24 10.35 16.70
N PRO A 28 -17.95 10.40 16.33
CA PRO A 28 -16.93 11.12 17.09
C PRO A 28 -17.20 12.63 17.09
N ASP A 29 -16.83 13.31 18.18
CA ASP A 29 -16.87 14.77 18.24
C ASP A 29 -15.75 15.42 17.41
N ILE A 30 -15.86 16.74 17.18
CA ILE A 30 -14.85 17.51 16.43
C ILE A 30 -13.45 17.38 17.07
N LYS A 31 -13.37 17.32 18.42
CA LYS A 31 -12.10 17.23 19.13
C LYS A 31 -11.38 15.90 18.82
N THR A 32 -12.15 14.82 18.80
CA THR A 32 -11.68 13.47 18.45
C THR A 32 -11.20 13.42 17.01
N LEU A 33 -11.99 13.95 16.07
CA LEU A 33 -11.57 14.03 14.66
C LEU A 33 -10.30 14.88 14.46
N LYS A 34 -10.23 16.06 15.09
CA LYS A 34 -9.02 16.92 15.05
C LYS A 34 -7.80 16.22 15.62
N THR A 35 -7.96 15.40 16.67
CA THR A 35 -6.87 14.61 17.25
C THR A 35 -6.39 13.57 16.25
N ALA A 36 -7.30 12.79 15.66
CA ALA A 36 -6.98 11.79 14.65
C ALA A 36 -6.42 12.39 13.35
N TYR A 37 -6.79 13.63 13.02
CA TYR A 37 -6.25 14.39 11.88
C TYR A 37 -4.82 14.91 12.12
N ARG A 38 -4.49 15.27 13.37
CA ARG A 38 -3.17 15.84 13.72
C ARG A 38 -2.11 14.80 14.01
N TYR A 39 -2.50 13.63 14.53
CA TYR A 39 -1.57 12.69 15.14
C TYR A 39 -1.64 11.31 14.48
N PRO A 40 -0.67 10.96 13.61
CA PRO A 40 -0.60 9.65 12.95
C PRO A 40 -0.51 8.43 13.90
N HIS A 41 -0.06 8.63 15.14
CA HIS A 41 0.04 7.58 16.16
C HIS A 41 -1.27 7.32 16.92
N HIS A 42 -2.26 8.22 16.80
CA HIS A 42 -3.47 8.10 17.58
C HIS A 42 -4.34 6.96 17.06
N LYS A 43 -4.64 5.98 17.94
CA LYS A 43 -5.56 4.88 17.64
C LYS A 43 -7.01 5.38 17.67
N PRO A 44 -7.73 5.39 16.53
CA PRO A 44 -9.15 5.72 16.54
C PRO A 44 -9.98 4.57 17.15
N SER A 45 -11.15 4.90 17.69
CA SER A 45 -12.08 3.88 18.16
C SER A 45 -12.61 3.04 16.99
N ARG A 46 -13.03 1.79 17.23
CA ARG A 46 -13.64 0.94 16.18
C ARG A 46 -14.84 1.61 15.50
N HIS A 47 -15.66 2.32 16.28
CA HIS A 47 -16.80 3.07 15.77
C HIS A 47 -16.35 4.22 14.85
N THR A 48 -15.31 4.97 15.25
CA THR A 48 -14.70 6.02 14.41
C THR A 48 -14.15 5.46 13.11
N VAL A 49 -13.44 4.33 13.15
CA VAL A 49 -12.90 3.67 11.96
C VAL A 49 -14.03 3.32 10.99
N ALA A 50 -15.04 2.57 11.45
CA ALA A 50 -16.16 2.14 10.60
C ALA A 50 -16.93 3.31 9.97
N LEU A 51 -17.13 4.39 10.73
CA LEU A 51 -17.82 5.58 10.26
C LEU A 51 -16.99 6.33 9.19
N VAL A 52 -15.70 6.54 9.47
CA VAL A 52 -14.79 7.20 8.52
C VAL A 52 -14.65 6.37 7.25
N ASP A 53 -14.58 5.05 7.37
CA ASP A 53 -14.53 4.13 6.22
C ASP A 53 -15.79 4.29 5.37
N LYS A 54 -16.98 4.23 5.97
CA LYS A 54 -18.26 4.40 5.25
C LYS A 54 -18.33 5.74 4.51
N LEU A 55 -17.92 6.84 5.14
CA LEU A 55 -17.93 8.16 4.50
C LEU A 55 -16.89 8.24 3.40
N HIS A 56 -15.70 7.68 3.63
CA HIS A 56 -14.62 7.65 2.64
C HIS A 56 -15.05 6.88 1.39
N ASP A 57 -15.66 5.70 1.55
CA ASP A 57 -16.10 4.88 0.41
C ASP A 57 -17.26 5.54 -0.36
N ARG A 58 -18.09 6.35 0.32
CA ARG A 58 -19.17 7.14 -0.31
C ARG A 58 -18.62 8.27 -1.20
N GLU A 59 -17.64 9.02 -0.70
CA GLU A 59 -17.10 10.20 -1.41
C GLU A 59 -15.95 9.87 -2.38
N PHE A 60 -15.25 8.77 -2.13
CA PHE A 60 -14.11 8.31 -2.92
C PHE A 60 -14.31 6.83 -3.29
N PRO A 61 -15.36 6.51 -4.08
CA PRO A 61 -15.63 5.15 -4.47
C PRO A 61 -14.43 4.55 -5.22
N GLY A 62 -14.26 3.23 -5.09
CA GLY A 62 -13.30 2.50 -5.89
C GLY A 62 -13.60 2.67 -7.39
N PRO A 63 -12.58 2.72 -8.26
CA PRO A 63 -12.81 2.78 -9.70
C PRO A 63 -13.30 1.44 -10.26
N PHE A 64 -13.22 0.36 -9.48
CA PHE A 64 -13.50 -0.99 -9.94
C PHE A 64 -14.99 -1.32 -9.81
N PRO A 65 -15.51 -2.20 -10.69
CA PRO A 65 -16.88 -2.65 -10.59
C PRO A 65 -17.17 -3.40 -9.27
N ALA A 66 -18.31 -3.09 -8.65
CA ALA A 66 -18.69 -3.62 -7.33
C ALA A 66 -18.79 -5.14 -7.29
N GLU A 67 -19.14 -5.79 -8.40
CA GLU A 67 -19.23 -7.24 -8.49
C GLU A 67 -17.86 -7.92 -8.34
N VAL A 68 -16.78 -7.30 -8.82
CA VAL A 68 -15.43 -7.85 -8.66
C VAL A 68 -14.85 -7.49 -7.30
N ASP A 69 -15.14 -6.30 -6.77
CA ASP A 69 -14.79 -5.96 -5.39
C ASP A 69 -15.47 -6.90 -4.39
N GLY A 70 -16.71 -7.32 -4.63
CA GLY A 70 -17.36 -8.35 -3.83
C GLY A 70 -16.63 -9.71 -3.84
N LEU A 71 -15.96 -10.08 -4.95
CA LEU A 71 -15.13 -11.28 -5.00
C LEU A 71 -13.83 -11.13 -4.19
N MET A 72 -13.24 -9.92 -4.18
CA MET A 72 -12.10 -9.60 -3.31
C MET A 72 -12.51 -9.75 -1.84
N ASP A 73 -13.68 -9.22 -1.46
CA ASP A 73 -14.18 -9.33 -0.08
C ASP A 73 -14.41 -10.79 0.34
N ILE A 74 -14.96 -11.61 -0.57
CA ILE A 74 -15.11 -13.05 -0.35
C ILE A 74 -13.74 -13.71 -0.13
N TYR A 75 -12.76 -13.41 -0.98
CA TYR A 75 -11.40 -13.92 -0.83
C TYR A 75 -10.74 -13.48 0.49
N GLU A 76 -10.83 -12.19 0.83
CA GLU A 76 -10.32 -11.66 2.10
C GLU A 76 -10.97 -12.36 3.30
N SER A 77 -12.26 -12.70 3.21
CA SER A 77 -12.97 -13.45 4.25
C SER A 77 -12.39 -14.85 4.46
N PHE A 78 -11.93 -15.52 3.39
CA PHE A 78 -11.27 -16.82 3.49
C PHE A 78 -9.93 -16.71 4.20
N ILE A 79 -9.10 -15.72 3.82
CA ILE A 79 -7.76 -15.53 4.39
C ILE A 79 -7.81 -15.03 5.85
N ARG A 80 -8.82 -14.24 6.22
CA ARG A 80 -9.00 -13.72 7.59
C ARG A 80 -9.73 -14.67 8.53
N SER A 81 -10.40 -15.69 8.00
CA SER A 81 -11.11 -16.67 8.82
C SER A 81 -10.17 -17.41 9.76
N ASP A 82 -10.69 -17.82 10.92
CA ASP A 82 -9.91 -18.48 11.96
C ASP A 82 -9.19 -19.72 11.41
N LYS A 83 -7.92 -19.92 11.81
CA LYS A 83 -6.93 -20.85 11.22
C LYS A 83 -7.32 -22.34 11.20
N LYS A 84 -8.51 -22.69 11.67
CA LYS A 84 -9.00 -24.06 11.78
C LYS A 84 -9.70 -24.56 10.52
N LYS A 85 -10.14 -23.67 9.63
CA LYS A 85 -10.86 -24.06 8.43
C LYS A 85 -9.97 -23.87 7.21
N ASP A 86 -9.76 -24.96 6.47
CA ASP A 86 -9.06 -24.95 5.20
C ASP A 86 -10.03 -24.50 4.09
N TYR A 87 -9.66 -23.41 3.41
CA TYR A 87 -10.41 -22.83 2.28
C TYR A 87 -9.68 -23.05 0.94
N GLY A 88 -8.69 -23.95 0.90
CA GLY A 88 -7.90 -24.20 -0.32
C GLY A 88 -8.75 -24.58 -1.53
N SER A 89 -9.81 -25.39 -1.33
CA SER A 89 -10.71 -25.79 -2.43
C SER A 89 -11.53 -24.62 -2.98
N GLU A 90 -11.98 -23.74 -2.09
CA GLU A 90 -12.79 -22.57 -2.40
C GLU A 90 -11.96 -21.53 -3.13
N ILE A 91 -10.72 -21.30 -2.68
CA ILE A 91 -9.75 -20.43 -3.37
C ILE A 91 -9.44 -20.99 -4.76
N GLN A 92 -9.23 -22.30 -4.91
CA GLN A 92 -8.98 -22.91 -6.22
C GLN A 92 -10.17 -22.80 -7.17
N LYS A 93 -11.40 -22.95 -6.67
CA LYS A 93 -12.63 -22.73 -7.46
C LYS A 93 -12.75 -21.27 -7.90
N LEU A 94 -12.44 -20.33 -7.00
CA LEU A 94 -12.44 -18.90 -7.30
C LEU A 94 -11.40 -18.57 -8.38
N GLU A 95 -10.16 -19.07 -8.27
CA GLU A 95 -9.14 -18.93 -9.31
C GLU A 95 -9.63 -19.46 -10.66
N SER A 96 -10.18 -20.67 -10.69
CA SER A 96 -10.66 -21.31 -11.93
C SER A 96 -11.79 -20.50 -12.58
N TYR A 97 -12.71 -19.97 -11.77
CA TYR A 97 -13.77 -19.09 -12.25
C TYR A 97 -13.21 -17.79 -12.85
N ILE A 98 -12.28 -17.13 -12.17
CA ILE A 98 -11.69 -15.87 -12.64
C ILE A 98 -10.90 -16.10 -13.93
N SER A 99 -10.09 -17.16 -14.01
CA SER A 99 -9.36 -17.52 -15.24
C SER A 99 -10.31 -17.79 -16.40
N PHE A 100 -11.39 -18.54 -16.16
CA PHE A 100 -12.43 -18.76 -17.17
C PHE A 100 -13.08 -17.45 -17.64
N GLU A 101 -13.40 -16.53 -16.73
CA GLU A 101 -14.00 -15.23 -17.09
C GLU A 101 -13.04 -14.37 -17.93
N ILE A 102 -11.75 -14.33 -17.60
CA ILE A 102 -10.72 -13.63 -18.38
C ILE A 102 -10.57 -14.25 -19.78
N GLU A 103 -10.52 -15.58 -19.89
CA GLU A 103 -10.36 -16.28 -21.17
C GLU A 103 -11.58 -16.14 -22.07
N ARG A 104 -12.78 -16.23 -21.48
CA ARG A 104 -14.05 -16.18 -22.19
C ARG A 104 -14.35 -14.79 -22.76
N GLY A 105 -13.74 -13.75 -22.23
CA GLY A 105 -13.81 -12.44 -22.85
C GLY A 105 -12.74 -11.50 -22.28
N ARG A 106 -11.97 -10.88 -23.18
CA ARG A 106 -11.54 -9.50 -22.93
C ARG A 106 -12.83 -8.71 -22.81
N SER A 107 -13.25 -8.45 -21.58
CA SER A 107 -14.55 -7.85 -21.38
C SER A 107 -14.53 -6.45 -22.02
N GLN A 108 -15.69 -5.93 -22.40
CA GLN A 108 -15.79 -4.51 -22.79
C GLN A 108 -15.52 -3.56 -21.61
N LEU A 109 -15.12 -4.09 -20.44
CA LEU A 109 -14.93 -3.39 -19.18
C LEU A 109 -13.49 -3.61 -18.70
N PRO A 110 -12.51 -2.84 -19.21
CA PRO A 110 -11.09 -3.05 -18.90
C PRO A 110 -10.81 -3.09 -17.38
N LEU A 111 -11.47 -2.23 -16.60
CA LEU A 111 -11.33 -2.19 -15.14
C LEU A 111 -11.77 -3.48 -14.42
N ARG A 112 -12.72 -4.22 -15.01
CA ARG A 112 -13.14 -5.54 -14.51
C ARG A 112 -11.99 -6.53 -14.67
N ASP A 113 -11.40 -6.59 -15.86
CA ASP A 113 -10.29 -7.49 -16.19
C ASP A 113 -9.05 -7.14 -15.35
N ALA A 114 -8.74 -5.86 -15.20
CA ALA A 114 -7.67 -5.39 -14.32
C ALA A 114 -7.86 -5.87 -12.89
N ARG A 115 -9.08 -5.80 -12.36
CA ARG A 115 -9.39 -6.23 -11.00
C ARG A 115 -9.35 -7.75 -10.83
N PHE A 116 -9.73 -8.51 -11.86
CA PHE A 116 -9.54 -9.96 -11.87
C PHE A 116 -8.07 -10.36 -11.86
N TYR A 117 -7.25 -9.75 -12.70
CA TYR A 117 -5.81 -9.96 -12.67
C TYR A 117 -5.22 -9.57 -11.32
N TRP A 118 -5.69 -8.47 -10.72
CA TRP A 118 -5.28 -8.08 -9.37
C TRP A 118 -5.58 -9.19 -8.35
N LEU A 119 -6.80 -9.73 -8.34
CA LEU A 119 -7.21 -10.79 -7.41
C LEU A 119 -6.37 -12.07 -7.61
N LEU A 120 -6.11 -12.47 -8.85
CA LEU A 120 -5.21 -13.61 -9.13
C LEU A 120 -3.78 -13.34 -8.63
N GLY A 121 -3.31 -12.10 -8.72
CA GLY A 121 -2.06 -11.64 -8.16
C GLY A 121 -2.02 -11.79 -6.64
N ASP A 122 -3.05 -11.30 -5.93
CA ASP A 122 -3.19 -11.40 -4.47
C ASP A 122 -3.20 -12.87 -4.01
N ILE A 123 -3.93 -13.74 -4.70
CA ILE A 123 -3.97 -15.17 -4.40
C ILE A 123 -2.59 -15.83 -4.55
N CYS A 124 -1.84 -15.51 -5.60
CA CYS A 124 -0.48 -16.02 -5.78
C CYS A 124 0.48 -15.45 -4.73
N PHE A 125 0.35 -14.16 -4.44
CA PHE A 125 1.19 -13.44 -3.48
C PHE A 125 1.04 -13.97 -2.06
N ASP A 126 -0.19 -14.22 -1.59
CA ASP A 126 -0.46 -14.72 -0.25
C ASP A 126 0.07 -16.15 -0.02
N ARG A 127 0.30 -16.90 -1.10
CA ARG A 127 0.96 -18.22 -1.04
C ARG A 127 2.47 -18.13 -0.86
N ILE A 128 3.13 -17.05 -1.30
CA ILE A 128 4.61 -16.91 -1.26
C ILE A 128 5.23 -17.27 0.09
N PRO A 129 4.72 -16.79 1.26
CA PRO A 129 5.31 -17.11 2.55
C PRO A 129 5.34 -18.61 2.88
N ALA A 130 4.33 -19.37 2.44
CA ALA A 130 4.22 -20.81 2.71
C ALA A 130 5.23 -21.65 1.90
N TYR A 131 5.70 -21.13 0.77
CA TYR A 131 6.59 -21.84 -0.16
C TYR A 131 8.04 -21.33 -0.13
N ARG A 132 8.42 -20.50 0.85
CA ARG A 132 9.79 -19.94 0.95
C ARG A 132 10.93 -20.95 0.94
N ASN A 133 10.65 -22.19 1.30
CA ASN A 133 11.63 -23.28 1.40
C ASN A 133 11.45 -24.38 0.32
N VAL A 134 10.66 -24.11 -0.72
CA VAL A 134 10.32 -25.07 -1.77
C VAL A 134 10.60 -24.46 -3.14
N ASP A 135 10.95 -25.29 -4.12
CA ASP A 135 11.25 -24.90 -5.52
C ASP A 135 10.08 -24.20 -6.25
N GLU A 136 8.90 -24.12 -5.62
CA GLU A 136 7.71 -23.47 -6.18
C GLU A 136 7.65 -21.95 -5.93
N LEU A 137 8.53 -21.41 -5.08
CA LEU A 137 8.60 -19.98 -4.73
C LEU A 137 8.74 -19.09 -5.98
N ASP A 138 9.71 -19.39 -6.84
CA ASP A 138 10.01 -18.57 -8.02
C ASP A 138 8.85 -18.59 -9.01
N ARG A 139 8.18 -19.74 -9.15
CA ARG A 139 6.99 -19.88 -9.98
C ARG A 139 5.82 -19.06 -9.46
N LEU A 140 5.55 -19.08 -8.15
CA LEU A 140 4.49 -18.28 -7.53
C LEU A 140 4.78 -16.79 -7.61
N LYS A 141 6.03 -16.37 -7.36
CA LYS A 141 6.50 -15.00 -7.53
C LYS A 141 6.26 -14.52 -8.97
N ALA A 142 6.74 -15.28 -9.96
CA ALA A 142 6.59 -14.94 -11.37
C ALA A 142 5.11 -14.83 -11.79
N ARG A 143 4.25 -15.73 -11.31
CA ARG A 143 2.79 -15.66 -11.56
C ARG A 143 2.15 -14.42 -10.93
N ALA A 144 2.46 -14.12 -9.67
CA ALA A 144 1.93 -12.94 -8.99
C ALA A 144 2.33 -11.66 -9.72
N ILE A 145 3.62 -11.52 -10.08
CA ILE A 145 4.15 -10.39 -10.83
C ILE A 145 3.44 -10.27 -12.19
N ALA A 146 3.34 -11.37 -12.95
CA ALA A 146 2.69 -11.34 -14.26
C ALA A 146 1.22 -10.87 -14.16
N HIS A 147 0.48 -11.35 -13.17
CA HIS A 147 -0.89 -10.92 -12.94
C HIS A 147 -0.98 -9.42 -12.57
N TYR A 148 -0.16 -8.93 -11.63
CA TYR A 148 -0.15 -7.50 -11.30
C TYR A 148 0.33 -6.62 -12.46
N GLN A 149 1.25 -7.10 -13.30
CA GLN A 149 1.69 -6.39 -14.51
C GLN A 149 0.55 -6.28 -15.53
N GLN A 150 -0.24 -7.35 -15.73
CA GLN A 150 -1.43 -7.27 -16.59
C GLN A 150 -2.45 -6.28 -16.03
N ALA A 151 -2.71 -6.32 -14.72
CA ALA A 151 -3.59 -5.35 -14.07
C ALA A 151 -3.09 -3.91 -14.25
N LEU A 152 -1.80 -3.66 -14.03
CA LEU A 152 -1.18 -2.35 -14.19
C LEU A 152 -1.25 -1.87 -15.65
N ALA A 153 -0.94 -2.72 -16.62
CA ALA A 153 -0.99 -2.36 -18.04
C ALA A 153 -2.40 -1.91 -18.47
N ILE A 154 -3.44 -2.57 -17.97
CA ILE A 154 -4.82 -2.15 -18.23
C ILE A 154 -5.15 -0.82 -17.54
N ILE A 155 -4.77 -0.67 -16.26
CA ILE A 155 -5.00 0.56 -15.47
C ILE A 155 -4.25 1.76 -16.08
N GLU A 156 -3.07 1.56 -16.66
CA GLU A 156 -2.29 2.62 -17.30
C GLU A 156 -2.91 3.14 -18.59
N CYS A 157 -3.71 2.32 -19.28
CA CYS A 157 -4.49 2.75 -20.45
C CYS A 157 -5.71 3.62 -20.09
N GLU A 158 -6.13 3.61 -18.82
CA GLU A 158 -7.28 4.39 -18.34
C GLU A 158 -6.84 5.79 -17.89
N THR A 159 -7.28 6.83 -18.61
CA THR A 159 -6.85 8.23 -18.39
C THR A 159 -7.41 8.85 -17.12
N GLU A 160 -8.60 8.43 -16.71
CA GLU A 160 -9.34 9.05 -15.58
C GLU A 160 -8.94 8.48 -14.22
N LEU A 161 -8.07 7.47 -14.17
CA LEU A 161 -7.68 6.85 -12.91
C LEU A 161 -6.62 7.67 -12.18
N SER A 162 -6.85 7.87 -10.88
CA SER A 162 -5.88 8.47 -9.97
C SER A 162 -4.56 7.70 -9.96
N GLU A 163 -3.44 8.43 -9.93
CA GLU A 163 -2.10 7.86 -9.75
C GLU A 163 -1.97 7.01 -8.49
N LEU A 164 -2.81 7.23 -7.48
CA LEU A 164 -2.84 6.36 -6.29
C LEU A 164 -3.17 4.90 -6.64
N VAL A 165 -4.08 4.67 -7.60
CA VAL A 165 -4.49 3.32 -8.01
C VAL A 165 -3.33 2.63 -8.73
N LYS A 166 -2.69 3.33 -9.66
CA LYS A 166 -1.50 2.85 -10.39
C LYS A 166 -0.34 2.56 -9.44
N TYR A 167 -0.10 3.45 -8.47
CA TYR A 167 0.92 3.26 -7.45
C TYR A 167 0.70 2.00 -6.62
N LYS A 168 -0.54 1.70 -6.21
CA LYS A 168 -0.82 0.46 -5.45
C LYS A 168 -0.50 -0.79 -6.27
N ALA A 169 -0.79 -0.81 -7.56
CA ALA A 169 -0.43 -1.94 -8.42
C ALA A 169 1.10 -2.11 -8.52
N ARG A 170 1.85 -1.01 -8.70
CA ARG A 170 3.32 -1.01 -8.67
C ARG A 170 3.87 -1.48 -7.31
N GLN A 171 3.26 -1.02 -6.23
CA GLN A 171 3.62 -1.44 -4.87
C GLN A 171 3.43 -2.94 -4.66
N ASN A 172 2.36 -3.53 -5.22
CA ASN A 172 2.12 -4.97 -5.13
C ASN A 172 3.16 -5.79 -5.92
N ILE A 173 3.53 -5.36 -7.14
CA ILE A 173 4.63 -5.98 -7.91
C ILE A 173 5.92 -5.94 -7.08
N LEU A 174 6.27 -4.76 -6.55
CA LEU A 174 7.45 -4.62 -5.71
C LEU A 174 7.40 -5.50 -4.46
N ALA A 175 6.24 -5.64 -3.83
CA ALA A 175 6.06 -6.51 -2.68
C ALA A 175 6.36 -7.98 -3.03
N CYS A 176 6.02 -8.45 -4.25
CA CYS A 176 6.38 -9.80 -4.71
C CYS A 176 7.90 -10.00 -4.69
N HIS A 177 8.65 -9.03 -5.22
CA HIS A 177 10.12 -9.07 -5.21
C HIS A 177 10.68 -9.14 -3.80
N LEU A 178 10.21 -8.24 -2.91
CA LEU A 178 10.73 -8.15 -1.55
C LEU A 178 10.37 -9.36 -0.67
N ASN A 179 9.18 -9.92 -0.84
CA ASN A 179 8.71 -11.04 -0.01
C ASN A 179 9.23 -12.41 -0.45
N ALA A 180 9.66 -12.53 -1.72
CA ALA A 180 10.34 -13.70 -2.24
C ALA A 180 11.84 -13.73 -1.90
N ALA A 181 12.42 -12.62 -1.42
CA ALA A 181 13.81 -12.61 -0.99
C ALA A 181 14.04 -13.63 0.15
N LYS A 182 14.92 -14.62 -0.10
CA LYS A 182 15.23 -15.71 0.84
C LYS A 182 15.72 -15.19 2.20
N ARG A 183 16.38 -14.04 2.23
CA ARG A 183 16.82 -13.35 3.46
C ARG A 183 16.30 -11.92 3.46
N LYS A 184 15.77 -11.49 4.61
CA LYS A 184 15.37 -10.10 4.81
C LYS A 184 16.62 -9.21 4.63
N GLY A 185 16.55 -8.27 3.71
CA GLY A 185 17.66 -7.38 3.38
C GLY A 185 18.57 -7.83 2.22
N SER A 186 18.48 -9.07 1.72
CA SER A 186 19.31 -9.50 0.57
C SER A 186 18.79 -9.03 -0.79
N TRP A 187 17.63 -8.37 -0.83
CA TRP A 187 17.01 -7.90 -2.06
C TRP A 187 17.78 -6.71 -2.67
N VAL A 188 18.63 -6.00 -1.89
CA VAL A 188 19.56 -4.97 -2.43
C VAL A 188 20.63 -5.57 -3.35
N GLU A 189 20.84 -6.88 -3.30
CA GLU A 189 21.74 -7.63 -4.18
C GLU A 189 20.96 -8.35 -5.29
N ASP A 190 19.62 -8.35 -5.23
CA ASP A 190 18.78 -9.02 -6.22
C ASP A 190 18.61 -8.16 -7.46
N LYS A 191 19.29 -8.55 -8.53
CA LYS A 191 19.28 -7.83 -9.80
C LYS A 191 17.86 -7.60 -10.33
N GLU A 192 16.98 -8.59 -10.24
CA GLU A 192 15.61 -8.46 -10.76
C GLU A 192 14.82 -7.37 -10.02
N THR A 193 15.00 -7.28 -8.69
CA THR A 193 14.40 -6.22 -7.88
C THR A 193 14.96 -4.84 -8.23
N LEU A 194 16.28 -4.72 -8.40
CA LEU A 194 16.92 -3.45 -8.78
C LEU A 194 16.50 -3.01 -10.19
N ASP A 195 16.48 -3.92 -11.15
CA ASP A 195 16.02 -3.67 -12.52
C ASP A 195 14.57 -3.17 -12.52
N TYR A 196 13.70 -3.74 -11.67
CA TYR A 196 12.33 -3.24 -11.51
C TYR A 196 12.27 -1.81 -10.95
N PHE A 197 13.09 -1.47 -9.94
CA PHE A 197 13.14 -0.10 -9.41
C PHE A 197 13.49 0.92 -10.47
N GLU A 198 14.48 0.60 -11.31
CA GLU A 198 14.94 1.47 -12.40
C GLU A 198 13.87 1.60 -13.48
N GLN A 199 13.34 0.48 -13.98
CA GLN A 199 12.39 0.48 -15.10
C GLN A 199 11.02 1.09 -14.75
N SER A 200 10.58 0.96 -13.49
CA SER A 200 9.26 1.45 -13.06
C SER A 200 9.23 2.92 -12.64
N ASP A 201 10.40 3.58 -12.56
CA ASP A 201 10.56 4.90 -11.92
C ASP A 201 9.83 4.97 -10.57
N PHE A 202 10.00 3.92 -9.75
CA PHE A 202 9.17 3.74 -8.56
C PHE A 202 9.24 4.95 -7.62
N LEU A 203 10.43 5.51 -7.41
CA LEU A 203 10.62 6.68 -6.55
C LEU A 203 10.00 7.94 -7.17
N GLY A 204 10.15 8.18 -8.47
CA GLY A 204 9.50 9.30 -9.17
C GLY A 204 7.98 9.22 -9.05
N LYS A 205 7.40 8.06 -9.36
CA LYS A 205 5.96 7.81 -9.20
C LYS A 205 5.48 7.91 -7.75
N THR A 206 6.30 7.54 -6.78
CA THR A 206 5.98 7.77 -5.35
C THR A 206 5.91 9.26 -5.03
N LYS A 207 6.79 10.10 -5.60
CA LYS A 207 6.72 11.56 -5.41
C LYS A 207 5.49 12.17 -6.05
N GLU A 208 5.10 11.72 -7.25
CA GLU A 208 3.87 12.16 -7.93
C GLU A 208 2.65 11.92 -7.03
N VAL A 209 2.52 10.73 -6.42
CA VAL A 209 1.41 10.46 -5.49
C VAL A 209 1.46 11.33 -4.25
N LEU A 210 2.64 11.60 -3.68
CA LEU A 210 2.77 12.51 -2.53
C LEU A 210 2.45 13.96 -2.89
N SER A 211 2.63 14.38 -4.13
CA SER A 211 2.21 15.71 -4.56
C SER A 211 0.68 15.85 -4.54
N LEU A 212 -0.05 14.75 -4.81
CA LEU A 212 -1.51 14.69 -4.74
C LEU A 212 -2.01 14.50 -3.29
N GLU A 213 -1.29 13.71 -2.50
CA GLU A 213 -1.64 13.39 -1.11
C GLU A 213 -0.47 13.66 -0.14
N PRO A 214 -0.15 14.94 0.13
CA PRO A 214 1.01 15.29 0.94
C PRO A 214 0.89 14.84 2.40
N PHE A 215 -0.32 14.56 2.88
CA PHE A 215 -0.58 14.01 4.22
C PHE A 215 -0.27 12.50 4.33
N ASN A 216 -0.01 11.80 3.22
CA ASN A 216 0.08 10.35 3.21
C ASN A 216 1.45 9.84 3.71
N TRP A 217 1.63 9.88 5.03
CA TRP A 217 2.89 9.50 5.68
C TRP A 217 3.32 8.06 5.39
N ASN A 218 2.40 7.14 5.11
CA ASN A 218 2.74 5.76 4.73
C ASN A 218 3.49 5.72 3.40
N ILE A 219 3.05 6.50 2.42
CA ILE A 219 3.71 6.59 1.11
C ILE A 219 5.06 7.29 1.26
N ALA A 220 5.14 8.38 2.04
CA ALA A 220 6.40 9.04 2.34
C ALA A 220 7.39 8.11 3.05
N ARG A 221 6.93 7.33 4.04
CA ARG A 221 7.76 6.35 4.75
C ARG A 221 8.24 5.24 3.83
N ASN A 222 7.39 4.74 2.93
CA ASN A 222 7.79 3.74 1.94
C ASN A 222 8.79 4.32 0.93
N GLY A 223 8.58 5.54 0.44
CA GLY A 223 9.56 6.23 -0.40
C GLY A 223 10.91 6.39 0.30
N LEU A 224 10.91 6.80 1.58
CA LEU A 224 12.12 6.89 2.40
C LEU A 224 12.80 5.52 2.55
N ARG A 225 12.01 4.47 2.77
CA ARG A 225 12.50 3.08 2.87
C ARG A 225 13.26 2.72 1.60
N PHE A 226 12.65 2.89 0.43
CA PHE A 226 13.28 2.53 -0.84
C PHE A 226 14.46 3.42 -1.20
N ALA A 227 14.38 4.72 -0.95
CA ALA A 227 15.50 5.62 -1.13
C ALA A 227 16.70 5.28 -0.23
N SER A 228 16.43 4.95 1.04
CA SER A 228 17.44 4.50 1.99
C SER A 228 18.16 3.27 1.46
N MET A 229 17.39 2.30 0.98
CA MET A 229 17.95 1.03 0.59
C MET A 229 18.61 1.05 -0.80
N LEU A 230 18.24 1.98 -1.68
CA LEU A 230 18.92 2.26 -2.95
C LEU A 230 20.13 3.21 -2.78
N HIS A 231 20.46 3.58 -1.54
CA HIS A 231 21.52 4.53 -1.22
C HIS A 231 21.38 5.89 -1.94
N ASP A 232 20.13 6.33 -2.17
CA ASP A 232 19.81 7.57 -2.87
C ASP A 232 19.64 8.72 -1.88
N GLN A 233 20.73 9.48 -1.68
CA GLN A 233 20.75 10.58 -0.72
C GLN A 233 19.71 11.67 -1.01
N LEU A 234 19.47 12.02 -2.28
CA LEU A 234 18.54 13.08 -2.65
C LEU A 234 17.11 12.66 -2.32
N ASN A 235 16.75 11.43 -2.66
CA ASN A 235 15.42 10.91 -2.37
C ASN A 235 15.21 10.66 -0.87
N VAL A 236 16.23 10.25 -0.12
CA VAL A 236 16.15 10.16 1.35
C VAL A 236 15.77 11.50 1.96
N ARG A 237 16.46 12.59 1.57
CA ARG A 237 16.14 13.94 2.08
C ARG A 237 14.72 14.35 1.72
N TYR A 238 14.31 14.10 0.47
CA TYR A 238 12.96 14.44 0.01
C TYR A 238 11.89 13.74 0.86
N PHE A 239 11.93 12.40 0.95
CA PHE A 239 10.87 11.65 1.63
C PHE A 239 10.87 11.85 3.14
N TYR A 240 12.04 12.04 3.76
CA TYR A 240 12.12 12.40 5.18
C TYR A 240 11.49 13.78 5.46
N ASN A 241 11.75 14.77 4.60
CA ASN A 241 11.09 16.07 4.71
C ASN A 241 9.57 15.96 4.54
N GLN A 242 9.08 15.11 3.62
CA GLN A 242 7.65 14.86 3.49
C GLN A 242 7.05 14.29 4.80
N LEU A 243 7.74 13.35 5.47
CA LEU A 243 7.28 12.85 6.78
C LEU A 243 7.17 13.97 7.83
N ILE A 244 8.20 14.81 7.94
CA ILE A 244 8.22 15.94 8.89
C ILE A 244 7.09 16.94 8.57
N ASN A 245 6.80 17.17 7.29
CA ASN A 245 5.71 18.04 6.86
C ASN A 245 4.33 17.49 7.27
N VAL A 246 4.14 16.17 7.27
CA VAL A 246 2.90 15.56 7.82
C VAL A 246 2.83 15.78 9.33
N SER A 247 3.93 15.56 10.04
CA SER A 247 4.00 15.79 11.48
C SER A 247 5.44 15.99 11.94
N LYS A 248 5.69 17.07 12.69
CA LYS A 248 7.02 17.34 13.28
C LYS A 248 7.51 16.22 14.21
N LEU A 249 6.62 15.35 14.70
CA LEU A 249 6.98 14.19 15.51
C LEU A 249 7.95 13.24 14.78
N PHE A 250 7.90 13.18 13.45
CA PHE A 250 8.83 12.37 12.65
C PHE A 250 10.28 12.86 12.66
N GLN A 251 10.56 14.05 13.22
CA GLN A 251 11.93 14.48 13.51
C GLN A 251 12.60 13.58 14.55
N ASN A 252 11.81 13.03 15.48
CA ASN A 252 12.29 12.00 16.39
C ASN A 252 12.30 10.63 15.66
N LEU A 253 13.47 10.08 15.40
CA LEU A 253 13.61 8.80 14.70
C LEU A 253 13.05 7.60 15.48
N ASP A 254 12.87 7.74 16.80
CA ASP A 254 12.23 6.78 17.70
C ASP A 254 10.70 6.93 17.76
N TYR A 255 10.11 7.89 17.03
CA TYR A 255 8.66 8.07 16.98
C TYR A 255 7.97 6.88 16.29
N GLU A 256 6.94 6.34 16.95
CA GLU A 256 6.15 5.22 16.46
C GLU A 256 4.75 5.69 16.01
N PRO A 257 4.47 5.74 14.69
CA PRO A 257 3.12 5.91 14.21
C PRO A 257 2.27 4.65 14.47
N TYR A 258 0.95 4.77 14.31
CA TYR A 258 0.03 3.72 14.73
C TYR A 258 0.32 2.41 13.97
N GLU A 259 0.48 1.30 14.71
CA GLU A 259 0.78 -0.04 14.20
C GLU A 259 2.04 -0.12 13.31
N THR A 260 2.97 0.83 13.43
CA THR A 260 4.17 0.89 12.60
C THR A 260 5.41 1.18 13.44
N PRO A 261 6.49 0.39 13.31
CA PRO A 261 7.70 0.61 14.08
C PRO A 261 8.41 1.91 13.69
N ALA A 262 9.11 2.48 14.67
CA ALA A 262 10.00 3.63 14.50
C ALA A 262 11.04 3.41 13.39
N LEU A 263 11.55 4.50 12.81
CA LEU A 263 12.58 4.44 11.77
C LEU A 263 13.86 3.82 12.31
N SER A 264 14.27 4.23 13.52
CA SER A 264 15.46 3.71 14.21
C SER A 264 15.43 2.20 14.46
N ARG A 265 14.24 1.58 14.50
CA ARG A 265 14.05 0.16 14.80
C ARG A 265 14.01 -0.74 13.57
N SER A 266 14.21 -0.20 12.38
CA SER A 266 14.08 -0.95 11.12
C SER A 266 15.35 -0.84 10.30
N SER A 267 15.96 -2.00 10.01
CA SER A 267 17.16 -2.15 9.18
C SER A 267 17.07 -1.45 7.82
N ASP A 268 15.86 -1.36 7.28
CA ASP A 268 15.58 -0.77 5.98
C ASP A 268 15.90 0.74 5.93
N PHE A 269 15.98 1.41 7.08
CA PHE A 269 16.32 2.85 7.19
C PHE A 269 17.76 3.10 7.64
N GLN A 270 18.51 2.06 7.99
CA GLN A 270 19.81 2.20 8.66
C GLN A 270 20.78 3.04 7.83
N TRP A 271 20.89 2.75 6.53
CA TRP A 271 21.76 3.52 5.65
C TRP A 271 21.39 5.01 5.60
N ALA A 272 20.10 5.33 5.43
CA ALA A 272 19.64 6.72 5.43
C ALA A 272 19.96 7.43 6.75
N ILE A 273 19.76 6.75 7.87
CA ILE A 273 20.04 7.30 9.20
C ILE A 273 21.53 7.65 9.33
N GLU A 274 22.42 6.69 9.05
CA GLU A 274 23.86 6.83 9.26
C GLU A 274 24.54 7.80 8.28
N ASN A 275 24.03 7.90 7.05
CA ASN A 275 24.72 8.61 5.97
C ASN A 275 24.05 9.94 5.58
N VAL A 276 22.79 10.16 5.96
CA VAL A 276 22.01 11.31 5.48
C VAL A 276 21.31 12.08 6.60
N LEU A 277 20.61 11.38 7.49
CA LEU A 277 19.77 12.03 8.51
C LEU A 277 20.57 12.41 9.76
N MET A 278 21.52 11.56 10.15
CA MET A 278 22.45 11.78 11.26
C MET A 278 23.88 11.44 10.79
N PRO A 279 24.43 12.17 9.79
CA PRO A 279 25.78 11.89 9.33
C PRO A 279 26.73 12.06 10.51
N SER A 280 27.45 10.99 10.85
CA SER A 280 28.54 11.05 11.84
C SER A 280 29.44 12.23 11.45
N THR A 281 29.56 13.21 12.34
CA THR A 281 30.50 14.31 12.10
C THR A 281 31.90 13.65 12.03
N PRO A 282 32.67 13.81 10.94
CA PRO A 282 34.03 13.30 10.93
C PRO A 282 34.75 13.92 12.13
N GLY A 283 35.23 13.05 13.03
CA GLY A 283 35.92 13.47 14.25
C GLY A 283 37.09 14.38 13.88
N ASN A 284 37.10 15.58 14.47
CA ASN A 284 38.27 16.44 14.53
C ASN A 284 39.35 15.82 15.43
#